data_AF-A0A0F2J819-F1
#
_entry.id   AF-A0A0F2J819-F1
#
_cell.length_a   1.000
_cell.length_b   1.000
_cell.length_c   1.000
_cell.angle_alpha   90.00
_cell.angle_beta   90.00
_cell.angle_gamma   90.00
#
_symmetry.space_group_name_H-M   'P 1'
#
loop_
_entity.id
_entity.type
_entity.pdbx_description
1 polymer ?
#
loop_
_entity_poly.entity_id
_entity_poly.type
_entity_poly.pdbx_seq_one_letter_code
_entity_poly.pdbx_strand_id
1 'polypeptide(L)'
;MMLELSANSNEISACPVCNGTGQKVRKVTVEHQVQPGIEIEGEQLFLCKTPDCKVAYYSRDGKKTILQDQLISKIWFKNVPPPVPICYCANVTDEEILYHVAVAKCCSTLDDIKKHTGANTGRECLTKNPAGG
;
A
#
# COMPACT_ATOMS: atom_id res chain seq x y z
N MET A 1 16.63 -8.40 -44.14
CA MET A 1 16.01 -7.18 -43.59
C MET A 1 15.46 -7.57 -42.23
N MET A 2 16.20 -7.25 -41.16
CA MET A 2 15.83 -7.59 -39.79
C MET A 2 14.59 -6.80 -39.40
N LEU A 3 13.58 -7.49 -38.90
CA LEU A 3 12.45 -6.88 -38.20
C LEU A 3 12.98 -6.36 -36.87
N GLU A 4 13.01 -5.04 -36.70
CA GLU A 4 13.33 -4.44 -35.41
C GLU A 4 12.17 -4.68 -34.44
N LEU A 5 12.45 -5.41 -33.37
CA LEU A 5 11.62 -5.47 -32.17
C LEU A 5 11.87 -4.19 -31.38
N SER A 6 11.03 -3.17 -31.56
CA SER A 6 10.96 -2.04 -30.64
C SER A 6 10.22 -2.48 -29.37
N ALA A 7 10.93 -3.17 -28.48
CA ALA A 7 10.51 -3.24 -27.10
C ALA A 7 10.61 -1.82 -26.53
N ASN A 8 9.50 -1.11 -26.49
CA ASN A 8 9.40 0.18 -25.82
C ASN A 8 9.47 -0.07 -24.31
N SER A 9 10.69 -0.27 -23.80
CA SER A 9 11.01 -0.78 -22.47
C SER A 9 11.10 0.32 -21.42
N ASN A 10 10.11 1.21 -21.35
CA ASN A 10 9.95 2.12 -20.21
C ASN A 10 9.15 1.43 -19.08
N GLU A 11 9.65 0.30 -18.56
CA GLU A 11 9.21 -0.19 -17.25
C GLU A 11 10.07 0.46 -16.18
N ILE A 12 9.61 1.60 -15.65
CA ILE A 12 10.23 2.17 -14.45
C ILE A 12 9.66 1.42 -13.25
N SER A 13 10.33 0.33 -12.85
CA SER A 13 10.00 -0.37 -11.61
C SER A 13 10.41 0.42 -10.35
N ALA A 14 11.27 1.44 -10.51
CA ALA A 14 11.67 2.35 -9.45
C ALA A 14 10.70 3.53 -9.32
N CYS A 15 10.55 4.07 -8.11
CA CYS A 15 9.75 5.27 -7.89
C CYS A 15 10.41 6.46 -8.61
N PRO A 16 9.68 7.25 -9.42
CA PRO A 16 10.26 8.37 -10.16
C PRO A 16 10.74 9.53 -9.25
N VAL A 17 10.37 9.53 -7.97
CA VAL A 17 10.72 10.58 -7.01
C VAL A 17 11.91 10.18 -6.13
N CYS A 18 11.89 8.98 -5.53
CA CYS A 18 12.93 8.55 -4.61
C CYS A 18 13.87 7.48 -5.16
N ASN A 19 13.64 7.00 -6.39
CA ASN A 19 14.36 5.89 -7.02
C ASN A 19 14.32 4.56 -6.24
N GLY A 20 13.43 4.46 -5.24
CA GLY A 20 13.24 3.25 -4.44
C GLY A 20 12.38 2.20 -5.12
N THR A 21 12.32 1.00 -4.55
CA THR A 21 11.58 -0.14 -5.11
C THR A 21 10.07 0.12 -5.18
N GLY A 22 9.50 -0.12 -6.35
CA GLY A 22 8.06 -0.24 -6.56
C GLY A 22 7.56 -1.68 -6.51
N GLN A 23 6.38 -1.87 -5.93
CA GLN A 23 5.62 -3.10 -6.05
C GLN A 23 4.50 -2.91 -7.07
N LYS A 24 4.41 -3.77 -8.09
CA LYS A 24 3.29 -3.75 -9.03
C LYS A 24 1.97 -4.00 -8.28
N VAL A 25 0.98 -3.16 -8.50
CA VAL A 25 -0.37 -3.27 -7.93
C VAL A 25 -1.42 -3.18 -9.04
N ARG A 26 -2.60 -3.74 -8.80
CA ARG A 26 -3.71 -3.69 -9.75
C ARG A 26 -4.39 -2.31 -9.67
N LYS A 27 -4.90 -1.83 -10.80
CA LYS A 27 -5.67 -0.58 -10.88
C LYS A 27 -6.84 -0.57 -9.88
N VAL A 28 -7.57 -1.67 -9.78
CA VAL A 28 -8.68 -1.83 -8.82
C VAL A 28 -8.25 -1.61 -7.37
N THR A 29 -7.02 -1.97 -7.00
CA THR A 29 -6.50 -1.68 -5.66
C THR A 29 -6.39 -0.18 -5.47
N VAL A 30 -5.73 0.53 -6.39
CA VAL A 30 -5.50 1.97 -6.28
C VAL A 30 -6.82 2.75 -6.31
N GLU A 31 -7.78 2.36 -7.14
CA GLU A 31 -9.12 2.95 -7.23
C GLU A 31 -9.87 2.94 -5.89
N HIS A 32 -9.66 1.93 -5.05
CA HIS A 32 -10.29 1.84 -3.73
C HIS A 32 -9.51 2.55 -2.61
N GLN A 33 -8.34 3.10 -2.91
CA GLN A 33 -7.44 3.70 -1.92
C GLN A 33 -7.37 5.22 -2.04
N VAL A 34 -7.62 5.79 -3.21
CA VAL A 34 -7.52 7.23 -3.44
C VAL A 34 -8.75 8.00 -2.96
N GLN A 35 -8.55 9.23 -2.50
CA GLN A 35 -9.65 10.14 -2.18
C GLN A 35 -10.49 10.47 -3.43
N PRO A 36 -11.78 10.85 -3.25
CA PRO A 36 -12.62 11.26 -4.36
C PRO A 36 -11.98 12.39 -5.19
N GLY A 37 -12.06 12.29 -6.52
CA GLY A 37 -11.54 13.30 -7.45
C GLY A 37 -10.08 13.11 -7.87
N ILE A 38 -9.38 12.12 -7.31
CA ILE A 38 -8.04 11.74 -7.81
C ILE A 38 -8.20 10.88 -9.07
N GLU A 39 -7.73 11.39 -10.21
CA GLU A 39 -7.67 10.62 -11.45
C GLU A 39 -6.57 9.55 -11.40
N ILE A 40 -6.90 8.36 -11.90
CA ILE A 40 -5.97 7.24 -12.01
C ILE A 40 -5.72 6.98 -13.50
N GLU A 41 -4.47 7.16 -13.91
CA GLU A 41 -4.04 6.95 -15.28
C GLU A 41 -3.16 5.71 -15.41
N GLY A 42 -3.44 4.92 -16.45
CA GLY A 42 -2.68 3.72 -16.79
C GLY A 42 -3.23 2.45 -16.14
N GLU A 43 -3.02 1.33 -16.85
CA GLU A 43 -3.48 0.00 -16.42
C GLU A 43 -2.51 -0.68 -15.44
N GLN A 44 -1.24 -0.26 -15.45
CA GLN A 44 -0.19 -0.78 -14.58
C GLN A 44 0.35 0.32 -13.67
N LEU A 45 0.15 0.11 -12.37
CA LEU A 45 0.54 1.03 -11.31
C LEU A 45 1.53 0.34 -10.37
N PHE A 46 2.30 1.15 -9.65
CA PHE A 46 3.28 0.69 -8.69
C PHE A 46 3.10 1.40 -7.36
N LEU A 47 3.24 0.66 -6.27
CA LEU A 47 3.28 1.14 -4.89
C LEU A 47 4.75 1.38 -4.49
N CYS A 48 5.10 2.61 -4.16
CA CYS A 48 6.43 2.96 -3.65
C CYS A 48 6.62 2.41 -2.22
N LYS A 49 7.63 1.56 -2.01
CA LYS A 49 7.89 0.92 -0.72
C LYS A 49 8.83 1.70 0.21
N THR A 50 9.40 2.81 -0.25
CA THR A 50 10.31 3.63 0.57
C THR A 50 9.53 4.36 1.67
N PRO A 51 9.83 4.14 2.98
CA PRO A 51 9.05 4.70 4.08
C PRO A 51 8.95 6.23 4.06
N ASP A 52 10.07 6.92 3.84
CA ASP A 52 10.14 8.39 3.88
C ASP A 52 9.72 9.08 2.58
N CYS A 53 9.41 8.31 1.53
CA CYS A 53 8.93 8.89 0.28
C CYS A 53 7.43 9.18 0.38
N LYS A 54 7.03 10.43 0.13
CA LYS A 54 5.63 10.86 0.14
C LYS A 54 4.78 10.21 -0.95
N VAL A 55 5.40 9.72 -2.04
CA VAL A 55 4.69 9.00 -3.10
C VAL A 55 4.16 7.68 -2.56
N ALA A 56 2.85 7.47 -2.69
CA ALA A 56 2.20 6.19 -2.49
C ALA A 56 2.23 5.38 -3.79
N TYR A 57 1.55 5.86 -4.82
CA TYR A 57 1.45 5.15 -6.11
C TYR A 57 2.04 5.97 -7.26
N TYR A 58 2.41 5.29 -8.33
CA TYR A 58 2.82 5.95 -9.58
C TYR A 58 2.51 5.09 -10.81
N SER A 59 2.33 5.76 -11.95
CA SER A 59 2.11 5.12 -13.25
C SER A 59 3.37 4.44 -13.76
N ARG A 60 3.22 3.42 -14.61
CA ARG A 60 4.34 2.69 -15.24
C ARG A 60 5.37 3.60 -15.92
N ASP A 61 4.92 4.69 -16.54
CA ASP A 61 5.80 5.66 -17.21
C ASP A 61 6.36 6.73 -16.26
N GLY A 62 6.02 6.66 -14.96
CA GLY A 62 6.47 7.59 -13.92
C GLY A 62 5.90 9.00 -14.02
N LYS A 63 5.01 9.29 -14.98
CA LYS A 63 4.50 10.65 -15.21
C LYS A 63 3.44 11.08 -14.20
N LYS A 64 2.67 10.14 -13.65
CA LYS A 64 1.67 10.40 -12.63
C LYS A 64 2.11 9.78 -11.32
N THR A 65 1.98 10.56 -10.25
CA THR A 65 2.21 10.11 -8.88
C THR A 65 1.01 10.47 -8.02
N ILE A 66 0.72 9.61 -7.05
CA ILE A 66 -0.31 9.81 -6.04
C ILE A 66 0.42 9.79 -4.69
N LEU A 67 0.18 10.80 -3.88
CA LEU A 67 0.83 10.98 -2.59
C LEU A 67 0.07 10.25 -1.46
N GLN A 68 0.77 9.96 -0.37
CA GLN A 68 0.23 9.33 0.83
C GLN A 68 -0.96 10.10 1.44
N ASP A 69 -0.96 11.43 1.34
CA ASP A 69 -2.01 12.32 1.85
C ASP A 69 -3.23 12.43 0.93
N GLN A 70 -3.13 11.88 -0.30
CA GLN A 70 -4.24 11.76 -1.25
C GLN A 70 -4.98 10.41 -1.14
N LEU A 71 -4.58 9.57 -0.18
CA LEU A 71 -5.24 8.29 0.10
C LEU A 71 -6.30 8.43 1.20
N ILE A 72 -7.28 7.51 1.17
CA ILE A 72 -8.29 7.34 2.21
C ILE A 72 -7.66 6.70 3.45
N SER A 73 -6.68 5.81 3.26
CA SER A 73 -5.99 5.09 4.33
C SER A 73 -4.49 5.34 4.34
N LYS A 74 -3.92 5.37 5.54
CA LYS A 74 -2.45 5.39 5.76
C LYS A 74 -1.84 4.07 5.31
N ILE A 75 -0.68 4.09 4.65
CA ILE A 75 0.06 2.86 4.30
C ILE A 75 0.98 2.49 5.46
N TRP A 76 0.86 1.25 5.95
CA TRP A 76 1.48 0.80 7.20
C TRP A 76 3.00 0.91 7.29
N PHE A 77 3.72 0.79 6.17
CA PHE A 77 5.17 0.89 6.15
C PHE A 77 5.69 2.29 5.79
N LYS A 78 4.80 3.27 5.57
CA LYS A 78 5.20 4.66 5.35
C LYS A 78 5.46 5.35 6.68
N ASN A 79 6.35 6.32 6.67
CA ASN A 79 6.64 7.12 7.86
C ASN A 79 5.51 8.14 8.06
N VAL A 80 4.41 7.68 8.65
CA VAL A 80 3.20 8.45 8.92
C VAL A 80 2.84 8.33 10.40
N PRO A 81 2.25 9.38 11.02
CA PRO A 81 1.94 9.34 12.43
C PRO A 81 0.87 8.28 12.76
N PRO A 82 0.92 7.65 13.94
CA PRO A 82 -0.13 6.74 14.39
C PRO A 82 -1.48 7.45 14.63
N PRO A 83 -2.59 6.70 14.74
CA PRO A 83 -2.69 5.25 14.50
C PRO A 83 -2.56 4.93 13.01
N VAL A 84 -1.91 3.81 12.69
CA VAL A 84 -1.72 3.30 11.34
C VAL A 84 -2.42 1.95 11.17
N PRO A 85 -3.28 1.75 10.15
CA PRO A 85 -3.93 0.47 9.93
C PRO A 85 -2.91 -0.62 9.55
N ILE A 86 -2.95 -1.74 10.27
CA ILE A 86 -2.15 -2.95 10.01
C ILE A 86 -3.00 -4.00 9.29
N CYS A 87 -4.25 -4.20 9.72
CA CYS A 87 -5.21 -5.02 8.98
C CYS A 87 -6.38 -4.17 8.52
N TYR A 88 -6.31 -3.70 7.27
CA TYR A 88 -7.32 -2.86 6.63
C TYR A 88 -8.71 -3.52 6.55
N CYS A 89 -8.76 -4.85 6.40
CA CYS A 89 -10.05 -5.55 6.33
C CYS A 89 -10.82 -5.50 7.65
N ALA A 90 -10.10 -5.60 8.76
CA ALA A 90 -10.66 -5.66 10.11
C ALA A 90 -10.54 -4.32 10.86
N ASN A 91 -10.00 -3.27 10.22
CA ASN A 91 -9.71 -1.97 10.82
C ASN A 91 -8.79 -2.03 12.06
N VAL A 92 -7.89 -3.00 12.12
CA VAL A 92 -6.93 -3.16 13.24
C VAL A 92 -5.74 -2.23 13.05
N THR A 93 -5.41 -1.45 14.07
CA THR A 93 -4.29 -0.50 14.06
C THR A 93 -3.06 -1.00 14.82
N ASP A 94 -1.92 -0.35 14.59
CA ASP A 94 -0.71 -0.52 15.38
C ASP A 94 -0.94 -0.24 16.87
N GLU A 95 -1.68 0.82 17.22
CA GLU A 95 -2.03 1.14 18.60
C GLU A 95 -2.83 0.04 19.30
N GLU A 96 -3.78 -0.58 18.60
CA GLU A 96 -4.57 -1.71 19.15
C GLU A 96 -3.67 -2.93 19.41
N ILE A 97 -2.79 -3.25 18.46
CA ILE A 97 -1.81 -4.34 18.63
C ILE A 97 -0.88 -4.03 19.82
N LEU A 98 -0.35 -2.81 19.90
CA LEU A 98 0.51 -2.37 20.99
C LEU A 98 -0.19 -2.40 22.34
N TYR A 99 -1.47 -2.03 22.40
CA TYR A 99 -2.27 -2.16 23.62
C TYR A 99 -2.31 -3.61 24.11
N HIS A 100 -2.63 -4.56 23.23
CA HIS A 100 -2.72 -5.98 23.59
C HIS A 100 -1.38 -6.59 24.03
N VAL A 101 -0.28 -6.20 23.38
CA VAL A 101 1.06 -6.74 23.66
C VAL A 101 1.74 -6.06 24.85
N ALA A 102 1.75 -4.72 24.89
CA ALA A 102 2.58 -3.96 25.81
C ALA A 102 1.83 -3.45 27.05
N VAL A 103 0.54 -3.13 26.92
CA VAL A 103 -0.28 -2.52 27.98
C VAL A 103 -1.07 -3.58 28.73
N ALA A 104 -2.01 -4.23 28.05
CA ALA A 104 -2.84 -5.30 28.62
C ALA A 104 -2.04 -6.59 28.85
N LYS A 105 -0.95 -6.79 28.09
CA LYS A 105 -0.09 -7.99 28.14
C LYS A 105 -0.88 -9.30 28.05
N CYS A 106 -1.99 -9.29 27.32
CA CYS A 106 -2.89 -10.43 27.17
C CYS A 106 -2.60 -11.25 25.90
N CYS A 107 -1.68 -10.77 25.05
CA CYS A 107 -1.25 -11.45 23.83
C CYS A 107 0.26 -11.64 23.84
N SER A 108 0.69 -12.89 23.59
CA SER A 108 2.11 -13.26 23.50
C SER A 108 2.47 -13.90 22.16
N THR A 109 1.45 -14.23 21.35
CA THR A 109 1.59 -14.86 20.04
C THR A 109 0.78 -14.12 18.97
N LEU A 110 1.06 -14.39 17.70
CA LEU A 110 0.24 -13.88 16.59
C LEU A 110 -1.19 -14.43 16.63
N ASP A 111 -1.38 -15.66 17.10
CA ASP A 111 -2.70 -16.27 17.25
C ASP A 111 -3.52 -15.57 18.34
N ASP A 112 -2.89 -15.15 19.45
CA ASP A 112 -3.56 -14.33 20.47
C ASP A 112 -4.03 -12.99 19.87
N ILE A 113 -3.18 -12.31 19.10
CA ILE A 113 -3.53 -11.05 18.46
C ILE A 113 -4.66 -11.26 17.45
N LYS A 114 -4.57 -12.29 16.62
CA LYS A 114 -5.63 -12.63 15.66
C LYS A 114 -6.95 -12.92 16.36
N LYS A 115 -6.92 -13.65 17.48
CA LYS A 115 -8.13 -13.97 18.27
C LYS A 115 -8.76 -12.73 18.91
N HIS A 116 -7.96 -11.78 19.39
CA HIS A 116 -8.47 -10.59 20.06
C HIS A 116 -8.89 -9.48 19.10
N THR A 117 -8.12 -9.24 18.04
CA THR A 117 -8.32 -8.11 17.11
C THR A 117 -9.08 -8.49 15.85
N GLY A 118 -9.11 -9.78 15.50
CA GLY A 118 -9.62 -10.25 14.20
C GLY A 118 -8.69 -9.93 13.02
N ALA A 119 -7.48 -9.41 13.25
CA ALA A 119 -6.50 -9.20 12.18
C ALA A 119 -6.27 -10.48 11.37
N ASN A 120 -6.08 -10.34 10.05
CA ASN A 120 -5.85 -11.45 9.12
C ASN A 120 -7.00 -12.49 9.06
N THR A 121 -8.24 -12.06 9.29
CA THR A 121 -9.47 -12.88 9.08
C THR A 121 -10.33 -12.39 7.92
N GLY A 122 -10.14 -11.16 7.46
CA GLY A 122 -10.88 -10.58 6.34
C GLY A 122 -10.47 -11.15 4.97
N ARG A 123 -11.31 -10.91 3.96
CA ARG A 123 -11.15 -11.47 2.59
C ARG A 123 -11.12 -10.41 1.48
N GLU A 124 -11.07 -9.14 1.84
CA GLU A 124 -11.18 -8.00 0.93
C GLU A 124 -9.83 -7.29 0.71
N CYS A 125 -8.71 -8.01 0.89
CA CYS A 125 -7.36 -7.42 0.83
C CYS A 125 -7.10 -6.73 -0.50
N LEU A 126 -7.64 -7.25 -1.61
CA LEU A 126 -7.47 -6.66 -2.94
C LEU A 126 -7.90 -5.20 -3.01
N THR A 127 -8.97 -4.83 -2.31
CA THR A 127 -9.55 -3.48 -2.34
C THR A 127 -9.26 -2.68 -1.08
N LYS A 128 -9.11 -3.33 0.08
CA LYS A 128 -8.86 -2.64 1.36
C LYS A 128 -7.39 -2.44 1.70
N ASN A 129 -6.50 -3.38 1.32
CA ASN A 129 -5.07 -3.24 1.59
C ASN A 129 -4.41 -2.41 0.46
N PRO A 130 -3.68 -1.32 0.75
CA PRO A 130 -2.96 -0.53 -0.24
C PRO A 130 -2.00 -1.34 -1.14
N ALA A 131 -1.49 -2.47 -0.65
CA ALA A 131 -0.63 -3.39 -1.41
C ALA A 131 -1.39 -4.40 -2.27
N GLY A 132 -2.72 -4.50 -2.11
CA GLY A 132 -3.60 -5.40 -2.86
C GLY A 132 -3.55 -6.87 -2.45
N GLY A 133 -2.86 -7.19 -1.34
CA GLY A 133 -2.64 -8.54 -0.84
C GLY A 133 -1.78 -8.54 0.41
#